data_AF-A0A0K0DPW5-F1
#
_entry.id   AF-A0A0K0DPW5-F1
#
_cell.length_a   1.000
_cell.length_b   1.000
_cell.length_c   1.000
_cell.angle_alpha   90.00
_cell.angle_beta   90.00
_cell.angle_gamma   90.00
#
_symmetry.space_group_name_H-M   'P 1'
#
loop_
_entity.id
_entity.type
_entity.pdbx_description
1 polymer ?
#
loop_
_entity_poly.entity_id
_entity_poly.type
_entity_poly.pdbx_seq_one_letter_code
_entity_poly.pdbx_strand_id
1 'polypeptide(L)'
;MTYPTDVYQEDAWPNGWGELTQVYFRSTDVNRTLISAYANIAGMFTSGEPGKDYPAQESWPTGWTPVPVHTIPLEEDYVGNVFAPCPRAEQLDNQLRNSDEFQAIKKSNEEFLQFLSEKTGMKVDLTNLYLINDVHYIETIYNMTQPDWLTPEVSERLRNLTLVANEYTYGIAKPYLPELIRLRGGILLIQSTVVSNF
;
A
#
# COMPACT_ATOMS: atom_id res chain seq x y z
N MET A 1 -17.10 4.45 -16.70
CA MET A 1 -17.90 4.48 -17.94
C MET A 1 -19.16 3.68 -17.68
N THR A 2 -20.34 4.29 -17.84
CA THR A 2 -21.63 3.60 -17.71
C THR A 2 -21.83 2.58 -18.82
N TYR A 3 -22.80 1.69 -18.63
CA TYR A 3 -23.21 0.73 -19.64
C TYR A 3 -23.66 1.46 -20.93
N PRO A 4 -23.40 0.92 -22.13
CA PRO A 4 -23.74 1.58 -23.40
C PRO A 4 -25.24 1.89 -23.58
N THR A 5 -26.10 1.28 -22.77
CA THR A 5 -27.56 1.46 -22.79
C THR A 5 -28.07 2.29 -21.61
N ASP A 6 -27.19 2.91 -20.83
CA ASP A 6 -27.60 3.78 -19.73
C ASP A 6 -28.21 5.07 -20.29
N VAL A 7 -29.44 5.33 -19.85
CA VAL A 7 -30.24 6.48 -20.30
C VAL A 7 -29.72 7.79 -19.71
N TYR A 8 -28.96 7.71 -18.61
CA TYR A 8 -28.36 8.86 -17.96
C TYR A 8 -26.84 8.87 -18.17
N GLN A 9 -26.35 9.99 -18.69
CA GLN A 9 -24.94 10.24 -18.92
C GLN A 9 -24.40 11.17 -17.82
N GLU A 10 -23.08 11.38 -17.76
CA GLU A 10 -22.43 12.14 -16.68
C GLU A 10 -22.99 13.54 -16.49
N ASP A 11 -23.39 14.17 -17.59
CA ASP A 11 -24.00 15.50 -17.67
C ASP A 11 -25.43 15.57 -17.12
N ALA A 12 -26.08 14.42 -16.86
CA ALA A 12 -27.38 14.37 -16.20
C ALA A 12 -27.32 14.78 -14.71
N TRP A 13 -26.11 14.87 -14.15
CA TRP A 13 -25.87 15.10 -12.72
C TRP A 13 -25.15 16.45 -12.52
N PRO A 14 -25.74 17.43 -11.81
CA PRO A 14 -25.11 18.74 -11.54
C PRO A 14 -23.66 18.72 -11.01
N ASN A 15 -23.23 17.63 -10.34
CA ASN A 15 -21.85 17.40 -9.90
C ASN A 15 -21.18 16.18 -10.57
N GLY A 16 -21.66 15.75 -11.73
CA GLY A 16 -21.17 14.55 -12.46
C GLY A 16 -21.43 13.25 -11.69
N TRP A 17 -20.60 12.22 -11.92
CA TRP A 17 -20.70 10.95 -11.19
C TRP A 17 -20.55 11.08 -9.66
N GLY A 18 -20.05 12.21 -9.17
CA GLY A 18 -19.98 12.55 -7.75
C GLY A 18 -21.34 12.79 -7.08
N GLU A 19 -22.46 12.76 -7.81
CA GLU A 19 -23.80 12.92 -7.22
C GLU A 19 -24.40 11.67 -6.61
N LEU A 20 -23.90 10.48 -6.93
CA LEU A 20 -24.42 9.25 -6.33
C LEU A 20 -24.04 9.13 -4.84
N THR A 21 -22.99 9.82 -4.39
CA THR A 21 -22.61 10.00 -2.98
C THR A 21 -21.74 11.26 -2.80
N GLN A 22 -22.00 12.09 -1.78
CA GLN A 22 -21.15 13.27 -1.42
C GLN A 22 -19.70 12.91 -1.03
N VAL A 23 -19.36 11.63 -1.03
CA VAL A 23 -18.09 11.05 -0.64
C VAL A 23 -17.49 10.30 -1.82
N TYR A 24 -16.16 10.30 -1.92
CA TYR A 24 -15.44 9.54 -2.91
C TYR A 24 -14.51 8.55 -2.22
N PHE A 25 -14.73 7.25 -2.43
CA PHE A 25 -13.86 6.19 -1.94
C PHE A 25 -13.00 5.65 -3.07
N ARG A 26 -11.69 5.63 -2.84
CA ARG A 26 -10.72 5.01 -3.73
C ARG A 26 -9.86 4.04 -2.94
N SER A 27 -9.61 2.87 -3.51
CA SER A 27 -8.72 1.87 -2.97
C SER A 27 -7.83 1.30 -4.07
N THR A 28 -6.67 0.77 -3.71
CA THR A 28 -5.83 -0.01 -4.64
C THR A 28 -6.54 -1.32 -5.00
N ASP A 29 -6.28 -1.85 -6.20
CA ASP A 29 -6.89 -3.09 -6.70
C ASP A 29 -6.25 -4.33 -6.07
N VAL A 30 -6.47 -4.49 -4.77
CA VAL A 30 -6.01 -5.63 -3.98
C VAL A 30 -7.11 -6.02 -2.99
N ASN A 31 -7.40 -7.32 -2.87
CA ASN A 31 -8.49 -7.81 -2.02
C ASN A 31 -8.46 -7.23 -0.60
N ARG A 32 -7.29 -7.19 0.04
CA ARG A 32 -7.18 -6.68 1.42
C ARG A 32 -7.58 -5.21 1.54
N THR A 33 -7.25 -4.36 0.57
CA THR A 33 -7.53 -2.93 0.61
C THR A 33 -8.96 -2.63 0.20
N LEU A 34 -9.54 -3.38 -0.73
CA LEU A 34 -10.97 -3.32 -1.07
C LEU A 34 -11.84 -3.78 0.10
N ILE A 35 -11.52 -4.91 0.73
CA ILE A 35 -12.23 -5.42 1.90
C ILE A 35 -12.13 -4.43 3.06
N SER A 36 -10.94 -3.87 3.33
CA SER A 36 -10.78 -2.83 4.36
C SER A 36 -11.61 -1.58 4.06
N ALA A 37 -11.67 -1.12 2.81
CA ALA A 37 -12.50 0.03 2.41
C ALA A 37 -13.98 -0.24 2.68
N TYR A 38 -14.50 -1.41 2.28
CA TYR A 38 -15.89 -1.77 2.54
C TYR A 38 -16.20 -2.00 4.03
N ALA A 39 -15.27 -2.57 4.80
CA ALA A 39 -15.43 -2.68 6.24
C ALA A 39 -15.53 -1.31 6.92
N ASN A 40 -14.75 -0.33 6.45
CA ASN A 40 -14.83 1.05 6.93
C ASN A 40 -16.17 1.71 6.54
N ILE A 41 -16.58 1.57 5.28
CA ILE A 41 -17.89 2.02 4.76
C ILE A 41 -19.05 1.46 5.58
N ALA A 42 -19.01 0.15 5.93
CA ALA A 42 -20.03 -0.49 6.75
C ALA A 42 -20.20 0.22 8.11
N GLY A 43 -19.09 0.66 8.72
CA GLY A 43 -19.10 1.40 9.97
C GLY A 43 -19.49 2.87 9.82
N MET A 44 -19.18 3.48 8.67
CA MET A 44 -19.44 4.90 8.43
C MET A 44 -20.88 5.20 8.00
N PHE A 45 -21.51 4.30 7.23
CA PHE A 45 -22.85 4.48 6.65
C PHE A 45 -23.89 3.54 7.27
N THR A 46 -23.96 3.51 8.59
CA THR A 46 -24.89 2.66 9.36
C THR A 46 -26.34 3.17 9.36
N SER A 47 -26.55 4.45 9.05
CA SER A 47 -27.84 5.15 9.19
C SER A 47 -28.59 5.35 7.87
N GLY A 48 -28.35 4.50 6.85
CA GLY A 48 -29.05 4.60 5.57
C GLY A 48 -30.58 4.39 5.71
N GLU A 49 -31.36 5.06 4.87
CA GLU A 49 -32.82 4.99 4.85
C GLU A 49 -33.31 3.89 3.86
N PRO A 50 -34.07 2.88 4.33
CA PRO A 50 -34.68 1.88 3.45
C PRO A 50 -35.57 2.51 2.37
N GLY A 51 -35.42 2.06 1.12
CA GLY A 51 -36.18 2.54 -0.03
C GLY A 51 -35.63 3.82 -0.66
N LYS A 52 -34.58 4.42 -0.07
CA LYS A 52 -33.88 5.59 -0.59
C LYS A 52 -32.39 5.29 -0.81
N ASP A 53 -31.68 4.89 0.25
CA ASP A 53 -30.25 4.64 0.19
C ASP A 53 -29.93 3.16 -0.11
N TYR A 54 -30.87 2.25 0.18
CA TYR A 54 -30.80 0.84 -0.17
C TYR A 54 -32.20 0.21 -0.33
N PRO A 55 -32.34 -0.96 -0.99
CA PRO A 55 -33.63 -1.61 -1.19
C PRO A 55 -34.39 -1.92 0.11
N ALA A 56 -35.67 -1.56 0.21
CA ALA A 56 -36.54 -1.86 1.36
C ALA A 56 -37.06 -3.32 1.38
N GLN A 57 -36.24 -4.29 1.00
CA GLN A 57 -36.61 -5.71 0.95
C GLN A 57 -36.04 -6.45 2.16
N GLU A 58 -36.78 -7.42 2.70
CA GLU A 58 -36.33 -8.21 3.87
C GLU A 58 -35.02 -8.98 3.63
N SER A 59 -34.73 -9.35 2.38
CA SER A 59 -33.49 -10.05 2.01
C SER A 59 -32.26 -9.14 1.95
N TRP A 60 -32.42 -7.82 2.11
CA TRP A 60 -31.29 -6.90 2.11
C TRP A 60 -30.54 -6.96 3.44
N PRO A 61 -29.19 -6.93 3.46
CA PRO A 61 -28.44 -6.98 4.70
C PRO A 61 -28.74 -5.78 5.62
N THR A 62 -29.04 -6.06 6.89
CA THR A 62 -29.30 -5.04 7.90
C THR A 62 -28.09 -4.14 8.09
N GLY A 63 -28.29 -2.82 8.02
CA GLY A 63 -27.25 -1.82 8.29
C GLY A 63 -26.21 -1.66 7.17
N TRP A 64 -26.48 -2.18 5.97
CA TRP A 64 -25.60 -2.03 4.81
C TRP A 64 -26.15 -1.00 3.82
N THR A 65 -25.45 0.12 3.71
CA THR A 65 -25.64 1.11 2.63
C THR A 65 -24.58 0.86 1.55
N PRO A 66 -24.98 0.58 0.30
CA PRO A 66 -24.02 0.34 -0.77
C PRO A 66 -23.36 1.67 -1.17
N VAL A 67 -22.06 1.79 -0.90
CA VAL A 67 -21.24 2.95 -1.31
C VAL A 67 -20.16 2.47 -2.27
N PRO A 68 -19.98 3.12 -3.44
CA PRO A 68 -19.00 2.69 -4.42
C PRO A 68 -17.56 2.88 -3.91
N VAL A 69 -16.71 1.87 -4.11
CA VAL A 69 -15.27 1.97 -3.95
C VAL A 69 -14.64 1.88 -5.33
N HIS A 70 -13.99 2.96 -5.76
CA HIS A 70 -13.32 3.02 -7.05
C HIS A 70 -11.92 2.44 -6.96
N THR A 71 -11.53 1.74 -8.01
CA THR A 71 -10.18 1.20 -8.14
C THR A 71 -9.77 1.20 -9.62
N ILE A 72 -8.47 1.06 -9.86
CA ILE A 72 -7.86 0.90 -11.18
C ILE A 72 -6.79 -0.19 -11.09
N PRO A 73 -6.42 -0.85 -12.21
CA PRO A 73 -5.41 -1.90 -12.20
C PRO A 73 -4.13 -1.47 -11.47
N LEU A 74 -3.56 -2.36 -10.66
CA LEU A 74 -2.45 -2.03 -9.74
C LEU A 74 -1.20 -1.49 -10.46
N GLU A 75 -0.94 -1.93 -11.70
CA GLU A 75 0.18 -1.46 -12.54
C GLU A 75 -0.07 -0.06 -13.12
N GLU A 76 -1.31 0.40 -13.16
CA GLU A 76 -1.70 1.74 -13.64
C GLU A 76 -1.96 2.69 -12.46
N ASP A 77 -1.91 2.19 -11.22
CA ASP A 77 -2.20 2.96 -10.01
C ASP A 77 -1.02 3.77 -9.50
N TYR A 78 -0.66 4.86 -10.19
CA TYR A 78 0.42 5.75 -9.76
C TYR A 78 0.13 6.55 -8.46
N VAL A 79 -1.10 6.52 -7.93
CA VAL A 79 -1.50 7.26 -6.72
C VAL A 79 -1.45 6.38 -5.48
N GLY A 80 -2.07 5.21 -5.57
CA GLY A 80 -2.21 4.23 -4.49
C GLY A 80 -1.09 3.20 -4.46
N ASN A 81 -0.41 2.96 -5.59
CA ASN A 81 0.75 2.10 -5.67
C ASN A 81 2.03 2.92 -5.93
N VAL A 82 2.75 3.23 -4.85
CA VAL A 82 4.04 3.96 -4.90
C VAL A 82 5.15 3.20 -5.63
N PHE A 83 4.90 1.95 -6.02
CA PHE A 83 5.80 1.08 -6.79
C PHE A 83 5.24 0.74 -8.18
N ALA A 84 4.23 1.47 -8.66
CA ALA A 84 3.75 1.32 -10.04
C ALA A 84 4.91 1.50 -11.04
N PRO A 85 4.92 0.78 -12.18
CA PRO A 85 5.99 0.83 -13.17
C PRO A 85 6.42 2.25 -13.56
N CYS A 86 7.63 2.63 -13.17
CA CYS A 86 8.19 3.96 -13.41
C CYS A 86 9.69 3.83 -13.76
N PRO A 87 10.07 3.91 -15.04
CA PRO A 87 11.46 3.72 -15.48
C PRO A 87 12.45 4.67 -14.81
N ARG A 88 12.03 5.92 -14.52
CA ARG A 88 12.89 6.88 -13.83
C ARG A 88 13.11 6.52 -12.36
N ALA A 89 12.07 6.06 -11.66
CA ALA A 89 12.20 5.60 -10.28
C ALA A 89 13.11 4.38 -10.19
N GLU A 90 13.02 3.46 -11.15
CA GLU A 90 13.92 2.29 -11.24
C GLU A 90 15.39 2.70 -11.45
N GLN A 91 15.66 3.67 -12.33
CA GLN A 91 17.01 4.20 -12.51
C GLN A 91 17.58 4.79 -11.22
N LEU A 92 16.79 5.61 -10.51
CA LEU A 92 17.21 6.23 -9.24
C LEU A 92 17.42 5.19 -8.14
N ASP A 93 16.55 4.20 -8.05
CA ASP A 93 16.66 3.10 -7.10
C ASP A 93 17.93 2.28 -7.36
N ASN A 94 18.23 1.98 -8.63
CA ASN A 94 19.48 1.33 -9.03
C ASN A 94 20.72 2.19 -8.73
N GLN A 95 20.67 3.50 -8.96
CA GLN A 95 21.76 4.41 -8.60
C GLN A 95 22.02 4.38 -7.09
N LEU A 96 20.97 4.45 -6.30
CA LEU A 96 21.03 4.47 -4.85
C LEU A 96 21.51 3.13 -4.27
N ARG A 97 21.06 2.00 -4.83
CA ARG A 97 21.59 0.67 -4.47
C ARG A 97 23.06 0.48 -4.84
N ASN A 98 23.57 1.21 -5.81
CA ASN A 98 24.99 1.18 -6.18
C ASN A 98 25.84 2.27 -5.49
N SER A 99 25.25 3.08 -4.61
CA SER A 99 25.99 4.08 -3.83
C SER A 99 26.97 3.44 -2.85
N ASP A 100 28.05 4.16 -2.53
CA ASP A 100 29.06 3.71 -1.57
C ASP A 100 28.45 3.46 -0.19
N GLU A 101 27.49 4.30 0.24
CA GLU A 101 26.80 4.14 1.51
C GLU A 101 25.97 2.84 1.56
N PHE A 102 25.19 2.54 0.52
CA PHE A 102 24.41 1.30 0.47
C PHE A 102 25.32 0.06 0.43
N GLN A 103 26.38 0.10 -0.38
CA GLN A 103 27.34 -0.99 -0.47
C GLN A 103 28.09 -1.20 0.85
N ALA A 104 28.41 -0.14 1.59
CA ALA A 104 29.02 -0.24 2.91
C ALA A 104 28.11 -0.92 3.94
N ILE A 105 26.81 -0.61 3.95
CA ILE A 105 25.82 -1.28 4.82
C ILE A 105 25.68 -2.75 4.45
N LYS A 106 25.61 -3.04 3.15
CA LYS A 106 25.53 -4.42 2.66
C LYS A 106 26.75 -5.22 3.12
N LYS A 107 27.96 -4.66 2.95
CA LYS A 107 29.21 -5.31 3.34
C LYS A 107 29.32 -5.51 4.85
N SER A 108 28.95 -4.51 5.66
CA SER A 108 29.02 -4.63 7.12
C SER A 108 28.01 -5.62 7.71
N ASN A 109 27.00 -6.03 6.94
CA ASN A 109 26.00 -7.00 7.33
C ASN A 109 26.08 -8.32 6.54
N GLU A 110 27.16 -8.56 5.79
CA GLU A 110 27.30 -9.72 4.91
C GLU A 110 27.11 -11.05 5.64
N GLU A 111 27.75 -11.23 6.79
CA GLU A 111 27.63 -12.45 7.60
C GLU A 111 26.18 -12.68 8.08
N PHE A 112 25.48 -11.61 8.45
CA PHE A 112 24.09 -11.71 8.91
C PHE A 112 23.12 -12.02 7.77
N LEU A 113 23.31 -11.39 6.61
CA LEU A 113 22.52 -11.69 5.41
C LEU A 113 22.77 -13.11 4.92
N GLN A 114 24.01 -13.60 5.03
CA GLN A 114 24.35 -14.99 4.75
C GLN A 114 23.68 -15.96 5.72
N PHE A 115 23.73 -15.68 7.03
CA PHE A 115 23.02 -16.44 8.05
C PHE A 115 21.51 -16.52 7.75
N LEU A 116 20.86 -15.39 7.43
CA LEU A 116 19.44 -15.37 7.07
C LEU A 116 19.18 -16.19 5.80
N SER A 117 20.07 -16.12 4.81
CA SER A 117 19.93 -16.91 3.58
C SER A 117 19.97 -18.41 3.85
N GLU A 118 20.90 -18.85 4.70
CA GLU A 118 21.02 -20.25 5.12
C GLU A 118 19.80 -20.74 5.90
N LYS A 119 19.24 -19.90 6.79
CA LYS A 119 18.10 -20.26 7.62
C LYS A 119 16.77 -20.26 6.87
N THR A 120 16.61 -19.37 5.90
CA THR A 120 15.36 -19.24 5.11
C THR A 120 15.36 -20.08 3.84
N GLY A 121 16.53 -20.48 3.35
CA GLY A 121 16.67 -21.20 2.07
C GLY A 121 16.49 -20.31 0.83
N MET A 122 16.30 -19.00 1.00
CA MET A 122 16.26 -18.03 -0.09
C MET A 122 17.48 -17.11 -0.04
N LYS A 123 17.86 -16.52 -1.18
CA LYS A 123 18.90 -15.49 -1.19
C LYS A 123 18.37 -14.22 -0.52
N VAL A 124 18.95 -13.84 0.61
CA VAL A 124 18.58 -12.65 1.37
C VAL A 124 19.59 -11.54 1.13
N ASP A 125 19.09 -10.34 0.84
CA ASP A 125 19.86 -9.11 0.81
C ASP A 125 19.05 -7.94 1.38
N LEU A 126 19.63 -6.73 1.35
CA LEU A 126 18.97 -5.53 1.86
C LEU A 126 17.65 -5.20 1.15
N THR A 127 17.37 -5.77 -0.01
CA THR A 127 16.19 -5.45 -0.83
C THR A 127 14.98 -6.31 -0.49
N ASN A 128 15.19 -7.44 0.19
CA ASN A 128 14.13 -8.41 0.48
C ASN A 128 14.08 -8.89 1.95
N LEU A 129 14.99 -8.46 2.83
CA LEU A 129 14.94 -8.83 4.25
C LEU A 129 13.64 -8.45 4.96
N TYR A 130 12.95 -7.42 4.46
CA TYR A 130 11.66 -6.97 5.00
C TYR A 130 10.62 -8.09 4.99
N LEU A 131 10.71 -9.05 4.06
CA LEU A 131 9.82 -10.20 3.99
C LEU A 131 9.90 -11.06 5.26
N ILE A 132 11.13 -11.29 5.75
CA ILE A 132 11.36 -12.09 6.96
C ILE A 132 10.85 -11.31 8.18
N ASN A 133 11.12 -10.00 8.22
CA ASN A 133 10.65 -9.14 9.31
C ASN A 133 9.12 -9.09 9.39
N ASP A 134 8.44 -8.98 8.24
CA ASP A 134 6.98 -8.93 8.15
C ASP A 134 6.36 -10.26 8.60
N VAL A 135 6.88 -11.39 8.09
CA VAL A 135 6.45 -12.73 8.51
C VAL A 135 6.61 -12.91 10.03
N HIS A 136 7.81 -12.61 10.57
CA HIS A 136 8.07 -12.69 12.00
C HIS A 136 7.09 -11.85 12.82
N TYR A 137 6.85 -10.62 12.39
CA TYR A 137 5.94 -9.70 13.07
C TYR A 137 4.51 -10.24 13.08
N ILE A 138 4.00 -10.66 11.92
CA ILE A 138 2.63 -11.20 11.78
C ILE A 138 2.46 -12.49 12.58
N GLU A 139 3.41 -13.42 12.48
CA GLU A 139 3.34 -14.67 13.24
C GLU A 139 3.34 -14.42 14.76
N THR A 140 4.13 -13.45 15.22
CA THR A 140 4.19 -13.06 16.63
C THR A 140 2.86 -12.48 17.13
N ILE A 141 2.22 -11.56 16.38
CA ILE A 141 0.92 -10.99 16.79
C ILE A 141 -0.19 -12.04 16.84
N TYR A 142 -0.06 -13.14 16.09
CA TYR A 142 -1.00 -14.26 16.08
C TYR A 142 -0.55 -15.44 16.96
N ASN A 143 0.44 -15.26 17.84
CA ASN A 143 0.96 -16.27 18.76
C ASN A 143 1.40 -17.58 18.08
N MET A 144 1.91 -17.48 16.85
CA MET A 144 2.45 -18.63 16.13
C MET A 144 3.86 -18.96 16.62
N THR A 145 4.21 -20.24 16.59
CA THR A 145 5.54 -20.73 16.97
C THR A 145 6.61 -20.19 16.02
N GLN A 146 7.68 -19.64 16.58
CA GLN A 146 8.84 -19.16 15.83
C GLN A 146 9.93 -20.23 15.75
N PRO A 147 10.77 -20.22 14.70
CA PRO A 147 11.90 -21.14 14.62
C PRO A 147 12.98 -20.77 15.64
N ASP A 148 13.67 -21.76 16.20
CA ASP A 148 14.63 -21.58 17.32
C ASP A 148 15.76 -20.58 17.03
N TRP A 149 16.13 -20.41 15.76
CA TRP A 149 17.19 -19.50 15.35
C TRP A 149 16.76 -18.02 15.35
N LEU A 150 15.46 -17.74 15.32
CA LEU A 150 14.90 -16.38 15.29
C LEU A 150 14.69 -15.88 16.71
N THR A 151 15.80 -15.69 17.42
CA THR A 151 15.83 -15.19 18.80
C THR A 151 15.43 -13.71 18.87
N PRO A 152 15.11 -13.16 20.06
CA PRO A 152 14.84 -11.73 20.22
C PRO A 152 15.97 -10.82 19.70
N GLU A 153 17.23 -11.23 19.83
CA GLU A 153 18.37 -10.48 19.31
C GLU A 153 18.40 -10.48 17.78
N VAL A 154 18.14 -11.64 17.16
CA VAL A 154 18.08 -11.77 15.69
C VAL A 154 16.91 -10.95 15.14
N SER A 155 15.73 -11.01 15.77
CA SER A 155 14.57 -10.25 15.31
C SER A 155 14.73 -8.75 15.50
N GLU A 156 15.36 -8.29 16.58
CA GLU A 156 15.69 -6.89 16.76
C GLU A 156 16.67 -6.40 15.69
N ARG A 157 17.74 -7.16 15.42
CA ARG A 157 18.71 -6.85 14.36
C ARG A 157 18.06 -6.82 12.99
N LEU A 158 17.20 -7.80 12.68
CA LEU A 158 16.45 -7.89 11.43
C LEU A 158 15.54 -6.67 11.23
N ARG A 159 14.78 -6.29 12.27
CA ARG A 159 13.90 -5.11 12.24
C ARG A 159 14.69 -3.83 12.02
N ASN A 160 15.78 -3.63 12.76
CA ASN A 160 16.60 -2.43 12.63
C ASN A 160 17.22 -2.30 11.23
N LEU A 161 17.74 -3.40 10.69
CA LEU A 161 18.30 -3.39 9.33
C LEU A 161 17.21 -3.18 8.27
N THR A 162 16.01 -3.71 8.49
CA THR A 162 14.85 -3.49 7.61
C THR A 162 14.47 -2.00 7.55
N LEU A 163 14.46 -1.32 8.69
CA LEU A 163 14.18 0.13 8.75
C LEU A 163 15.22 0.92 7.95
N VAL A 164 16.50 0.62 8.13
CA VAL A 164 17.58 1.25 7.36
C VAL A 164 17.41 1.00 5.86
N ALA A 165 17.17 -0.25 5.44
CA ALA A 165 16.95 -0.56 4.03
C ALA A 165 15.72 0.17 3.44
N ASN A 166 14.66 0.33 4.22
CA ASN A 166 13.46 1.07 3.79
C ASN A 166 13.75 2.55 3.54
N GLU A 167 14.68 3.18 4.27
CA GLU A 167 15.08 4.55 3.99
C GLU A 167 15.67 4.70 2.59
N TYR A 168 16.44 3.70 2.14
CA TYR A 168 16.98 3.66 0.78
C TYR A 168 15.87 3.46 -0.23
N THR A 169 14.97 2.50 0.03
CA THR A 169 13.77 2.30 -0.80
C THR A 169 13.07 3.64 -1.03
N TYR A 170 12.72 4.40 0.00
CA TYR A 170 11.98 5.65 -0.18
C TYR A 170 12.82 6.88 -0.57
N GLY A 171 14.13 6.73 -0.79
CA GLY A 171 15.01 7.84 -1.19
C GLY A 171 15.30 8.86 -0.09
N ILE A 172 15.02 8.51 1.17
CA ILE A 172 15.26 9.36 2.36
C ILE A 172 16.60 9.06 3.04
N ALA A 173 17.28 7.97 2.65
CA ALA A 173 18.63 7.64 3.10
C ALA A 173 19.69 8.59 2.54
N LYS A 174 20.96 8.32 2.85
CA LYS A 174 22.12 8.95 2.23
C LYS A 174 22.65 8.06 1.09
N PRO A 175 22.85 8.57 -0.14
CA PRO A 175 22.57 9.94 -0.59
C PRO A 175 21.07 10.22 -0.68
N TYR A 176 20.67 11.43 -0.29
CA TYR A 176 19.27 11.87 -0.29
C TYR A 176 18.78 12.11 -1.73
N LEU A 177 17.68 11.45 -2.12
CA LEU A 177 17.14 11.49 -3.49
C LEU A 177 15.70 12.05 -3.51
N PRO A 178 15.54 13.38 -3.49
CA PRO A 178 14.21 14.00 -3.49
C PRO A 178 13.41 13.71 -4.77
N GLU A 179 14.09 13.47 -5.90
CA GLU A 179 13.42 13.06 -7.13
C GLU A 179 12.71 11.71 -6.97
N LEU A 180 13.32 10.74 -6.28
CA LEU A 180 12.72 9.43 -6.03
C LEU A 180 11.50 9.56 -5.10
N ILE A 181 11.59 10.41 -4.07
CA ILE A 181 10.46 10.71 -3.16
C ILE A 181 9.27 11.27 -3.94
N ARG A 182 9.53 12.21 -4.87
CA ARG A 182 8.49 12.83 -5.72
C ARG A 182 7.84 11.83 -6.66
N LEU A 183 8.61 10.91 -7.23
CA LEU A 183 8.11 9.89 -8.17
C LEU A 183 7.35 8.74 -7.48
N ARG A 184 7.48 8.60 -6.16
CA ARG A 184 6.74 7.62 -5.35
C ARG A 184 5.57 8.29 -4.63
N GLY A 185 5.78 8.72 -3.39
CA GLY A 185 4.71 9.33 -2.56
C GLY A 185 4.26 10.72 -3.03
N GLY A 186 5.05 11.41 -3.85
CA GLY A 186 4.72 12.76 -4.30
C GLY A 186 3.46 12.84 -5.18
N ILE A 187 3.12 11.78 -5.92
CA ILE A 187 1.92 11.76 -6.78
C ILE A 187 0.65 11.82 -5.92
N LEU A 188 0.64 11.14 -4.76
CA LEU A 188 -0.46 11.22 -3.83
C LEU A 188 -0.72 12.67 -3.39
N LEU A 189 0.33 13.43 -3.06
CA LEU A 189 0.19 14.83 -2.63
C LEU A 189 -0.37 15.77 -3.71
N ILE A 190 -0.23 15.41 -4.99
CA ILE A 190 -0.68 16.21 -6.12
C ILE A 190 -2.10 15.81 -6.55
N GLN A 191 -2.37 14.51 -6.68
CA GLN A 191 -3.64 13.98 -7.21
C GLN A 191 -4.69 13.72 -6.14
N SER A 192 -4.29 13.30 -4.93
CA SER A 192 -5.22 13.36 -3.81
C SER A 192 -5.30 14.82 -3.40
N THR A 193 -6.52 15.28 -3.26
CA THR A 193 -6.90 16.62 -2.87
C THR A 193 -6.52 16.91 -1.40
N VAL A 194 -5.34 16.49 -0.95
CA VAL A 194 -4.79 16.79 0.39
C VAL A 194 -4.21 18.20 0.41
N VAL A 195 -3.72 18.71 -0.74
CA VAL A 195 -3.17 20.06 -0.86
C VAL A 195 -4.09 21.00 -1.66
N SER A 196 -4.94 20.49 -2.54
CA SER A 196 -5.83 21.28 -3.42
C SER A 196 -7.25 21.51 -2.88
N ASN A 197 -7.59 20.97 -1.70
CA ASN A 197 -8.86 21.25 -0.99
C ASN A 197 -8.73 22.30 0.12
N PHE A 198 -7.60 23.01 0.19
CA PHE A 198 -7.37 24.12 1.11
C PHE A 198 -7.07 25.41 0.33
#